data_AF-A0A972W095-F1
#
_entry.id   AF-A0A972W095-F1
#
_cell.length_a   1.000
_cell.length_b   1.000
_cell.length_c   1.000
_cell.angle_alpha   90.00
_cell.angle_beta   90.00
_cell.angle_gamma   90.00
#
_symmetry.space_group_name_H-M   'P 1'
#
loop_
_entity.id
_entity.type
_entity.pdbx_description
1 polymer ?
#
loop_
_entity_poly.entity_id
_entity_poly.type
_entity_poly.pdbx_seq_one_letter_code
_entity_poly.pdbx_strand_id
1 'polypeptide(L)'
;MTQPKLDHGVFEADIHGQSMNFAYLKRIGHWVGPHKRLAMTSVALVIAASILAVLLPVIISRVVIDGVIMGQPDTHLPDYGMNALNQWLMALTGWSAIASACTIFGLFTIACQFLYHLHRVTFAQTSLYALRDLRQDLFAHMEHRPSSFYDKVAVGRVMTRITNDVQALFE
;
A
#
# COMPACT_ATOMS: atom_id res chain seq x y z
N MET A 1 -34.81 40.27 21.40
CA MET A 1 -34.67 39.02 20.63
C MET A 1 -33.23 38.54 20.80
N THR A 2 -32.99 37.60 21.71
CA THR A 2 -31.66 37.00 21.94
C THR A 2 -31.39 36.00 20.81
N GLN A 3 -30.39 36.27 19.96
CA GLN A 3 -29.95 35.31 18.95
C GLN A 3 -29.55 33.99 19.62
N PRO A 4 -29.94 32.83 19.09
CA PRO A 4 -29.52 31.55 19.64
C PRO A 4 -27.99 31.47 19.58
N LYS A 5 -27.36 31.28 20.74
CA LYS A 5 -25.91 31.14 20.86
C LYS A 5 -25.52 29.83 20.17
N LEU A 6 -24.91 29.92 19.00
CA LEU A 6 -24.37 28.77 18.28
C LEU A 6 -23.32 28.10 19.18
N ASP A 7 -23.56 26.85 19.57
CA ASP A 7 -22.66 26.11 20.46
C ASP A 7 -21.47 25.60 19.65
N HIS A 8 -20.37 26.34 19.71
CA HIS A 8 -19.17 26.06 18.93
C HIS A 8 -18.29 24.97 19.56
N GLY A 9 -18.56 24.53 20.79
CA GLY A 9 -17.73 23.60 21.56
C GLY A 9 -18.00 22.10 21.33
N VAL A 10 -19.14 21.73 20.75
CA VAL A 10 -19.52 20.31 20.46
C VAL A 10 -18.45 19.56 19.67
N PHE A 11 -17.65 20.29 18.89
CA PHE A 11 -16.65 19.74 17.98
C PHE A 11 -15.21 19.85 18.52
N GLU A 12 -14.95 20.70 19.51
CA GLU A 12 -13.62 20.89 20.11
C GLU A 12 -13.36 19.92 21.28
N ALA A 13 -14.41 19.33 21.85
CA ALA A 13 -14.33 18.53 23.07
C ALA A 13 -13.67 17.13 22.91
N ASP A 14 -13.58 16.56 21.70
CA ASP A 14 -13.32 15.11 21.53
C ASP A 14 -12.19 14.76 20.54
N ILE A 15 -10.94 15.22 20.71
CA ILE A 15 -9.76 14.56 20.06
C ILE A 15 -8.47 14.62 20.90
N HIS A 16 -8.53 14.80 22.23
CA HIS A 16 -7.32 14.65 23.07
C HIS A 16 -7.38 13.34 23.85
N GLY A 17 -6.81 12.26 23.28
CA GLY A 17 -6.38 11.09 24.06
C GLY A 17 -7.07 9.75 23.79
N GLN A 18 -7.84 9.56 22.71
CA GLN A 18 -8.33 8.21 22.40
C GLN A 18 -7.21 7.32 21.85
N SER A 19 -6.79 6.35 22.66
CA SER A 19 -5.99 5.20 22.24
C SER A 19 -6.58 4.55 20.99
N MET A 20 -5.73 4.09 20.07
CA MET A 20 -6.13 3.38 18.85
C MET A 20 -7.19 2.31 19.12
N ASN A 21 -8.45 2.64 18.84
CA ASN A 21 -9.59 1.78 19.11
C ASN A 21 -9.80 0.86 17.90
N PHE A 22 -9.44 -0.42 18.04
CA PHE A 22 -9.62 -1.43 16.99
C PHE A 22 -11.06 -1.53 16.46
N ALA A 23 -12.05 -1.13 17.25
CA ALA A 23 -13.45 -1.04 16.82
C ALA A 23 -13.65 -0.07 15.64
N TYR A 24 -12.97 1.09 15.64
CA TYR A 24 -13.07 2.06 14.54
C TYR A 24 -12.33 1.57 13.30
N LEU A 25 -11.16 0.93 13.45
CA LEU A 25 -10.45 0.28 12.35
C LEU A 25 -11.31 -0.80 11.68
N LYS A 26 -11.99 -1.65 12.47
CA LYS A 26 -12.91 -2.67 11.94
C LYS A 26 -14.09 -2.03 11.21
N ARG A 27 -14.60 -0.90 11.70
CA ARG A 27 -15.66 -0.15 11.03
C ARG A 27 -15.18 0.39 9.68
N ILE A 28 -13.98 0.99 9.62
CA ILE A 28 -13.35 1.47 8.38
C ILE A 28 -13.17 0.32 7.37
N GLY A 29 -12.80 -0.87 7.86
CA GLY A 29 -12.68 -2.08 7.05
C GLY A 29 -13.98 -2.50 6.35
N HIS A 30 -15.15 -2.05 6.80
CA HIS A 30 -16.41 -2.30 6.11
C HIS A 30 -16.45 -1.67 4.72
N TRP A 31 -15.96 -0.44 4.55
CA TRP A 31 -15.93 0.27 3.25
C TRP A 31 -14.88 -0.27 2.28
N VAL A 32 -13.85 -0.95 2.79
CA VAL A 32 -12.91 -1.74 1.96
C VAL A 32 -13.58 -3.06 1.50
N GLY A 33 -14.63 -3.49 2.20
CA GLY A 33 -15.33 -4.76 2.00
C GLY A 33 -15.87 -5.03 0.59
N PRO A 34 -16.53 -4.08 -0.08
CA PRO A 34 -16.98 -4.25 -1.47
C PRO A 34 -15.81 -4.46 -2.45
N HIS A 35 -14.63 -3.93 -2.14
CA HIS A 35 -13.43 -3.95 -3.00
C HIS A 35 -12.39 -4.99 -2.54
N LYS A 36 -12.79 -5.99 -1.74
CA LYS A 36 -11.91 -7.06 -1.20
C LYS A 36 -11.06 -7.75 -2.25
N ARG A 37 -11.58 -7.98 -3.46
CA ARG A 37 -10.82 -8.64 -4.54
C ARG A 37 -9.61 -7.82 -4.97
N LEU A 38 -9.79 -6.52 -5.17
CA LEU A 38 -8.71 -5.59 -5.53
C LEU A 38 -7.69 -5.46 -4.39
N ALA A 39 -8.17 -5.38 -3.14
CA ALA A 39 -7.33 -5.39 -1.96
C ALA A 39 -6.49 -6.68 -1.85
N MET A 40 -7.11 -7.85 -2.08
CA MET A 40 -6.40 -9.12 -2.05
C MET A 40 -5.36 -9.22 -3.17
N THR A 41 -5.68 -8.71 -4.38
CA THR A 41 -4.70 -8.69 -5.48
C THR A 41 -3.51 -7.80 -5.16
N SER A 42 -3.72 -6.63 -4.53
CA SER A 42 -2.60 -5.76 -4.16
C SER A 42 -1.73 -6.40 -3.08
N VAL A 43 -2.33 -7.07 -2.08
CA VAL A 43 -1.60 -7.83 -1.05
C VAL A 43 -0.80 -8.97 -1.67
N ALA A 44 -1.39 -9.75 -2.58
CA ALA A 44 -0.68 -10.83 -3.25
C ALA A 44 0.50 -10.30 -4.10
N LEU A 45 0.29 -9.19 -4.83
CA LEU A 45 1.33 -8.53 -5.61
C LEU A 45 2.48 -8.02 -4.73
N VAL A 46 2.19 -7.44 -3.56
CA VAL A 46 3.24 -6.94 -2.67
C VAL A 46 4.06 -8.07 -2.06
N ILE A 47 3.42 -9.19 -1.72
CA ILE A 47 4.12 -10.37 -1.21
C ILE A 47 5.03 -10.94 -2.30
N ALA A 48 4.53 -11.09 -3.52
CA ALA A 48 5.33 -11.54 -4.66
C ALA A 48 6.50 -10.59 -4.95
N ALA A 49 6.26 -9.28 -4.94
CA ALA A 49 7.30 -8.27 -5.11
C ALA A 49 8.35 -8.31 -3.99
N SER A 50 7.93 -8.54 -2.74
CA SER A 50 8.83 -8.63 -1.57
C SER A 50 9.75 -9.84 -1.68
N ILE A 51 9.21 -11.00 -2.08
CA ILE A 51 10.00 -12.21 -2.31
C ILE A 51 11.04 -11.94 -3.41
N LEU A 52 10.63 -11.31 -4.51
CA LEU A 52 11.53 -10.97 -5.61
C LEU A 52 12.61 -9.97 -5.18
N ALA A 53 12.23 -8.97 -4.36
CA ALA A 53 13.15 -7.96 -3.83
C ALA A 53 14.23 -8.57 -2.93
N VAL A 54 13.93 -9.63 -2.18
CA VAL A 54 14.93 -10.35 -1.36
C VAL A 54 15.93 -11.13 -2.23
N LEU A 55 15.52 -11.57 -3.42
CA LEU A 55 16.40 -12.28 -4.35
C LEU A 55 17.41 -11.35 -5.04
N LEU A 56 17.10 -10.06 -5.22
CA LEU A 56 18.01 -9.09 -5.87
C LEU A 56 19.38 -8.97 -5.17
N PRO A 57 19.48 -8.74 -3.84
CA PRO A 57 20.74 -8.73 -3.11
C PRO A 57 21.52 -10.05 -3.22
N VAL A 58 20.81 -11.18 -3.25
CA VAL A 58 21.43 -12.51 -3.38
C VAL A 58 22.11 -12.65 -4.74
N ILE A 59 21.48 -12.19 -5.83
CA ILE A 59 22.08 -12.21 -7.18
C ILE A 59 23.39 -11.43 -7.20
N ILE A 60 23.41 -10.23 -6.63
CA ILE A 60 24.61 -9.37 -6.60
C ILE A 60 25.73 -10.04 -5.79
N SER A 61 25.42 -10.51 -4.57
CA SER A 61 26.42 -11.11 -3.69
C SER A 61 26.97 -12.43 -4.23
N ARG A 62 26.11 -13.31 -4.75
CA ARG A 62 26.49 -14.69 -5.09
C ARG A 62 26.93 -14.85 -6.54
N VAL A 63 26.08 -14.44 -7.47
CA VAL A 63 26.31 -14.71 -8.89
C VAL A 63 27.40 -13.79 -9.43
N VAL A 64 27.39 -12.51 -9.02
CA VAL A 64 28.34 -11.52 -9.55
C VAL A 64 29.63 -11.48 -8.75
N ILE A 65 29.58 -11.40 -7.42
CA ILE A 65 30.78 -11.24 -6.59
C ILE A 65 31.46 -12.59 -6.34
N ASP A 66 30.77 -13.54 -5.69
CA ASP A 66 31.41 -14.81 -5.30
C ASP A 66 31.70 -15.72 -6.51
N GLY A 67 30.74 -15.83 -7.44
CA GLY A 67 30.79 -16.74 -8.59
C GLY A 67 31.73 -16.30 -9.70
N VAL A 68 31.86 -15.00 -9.96
CA VAL A 68 32.71 -14.47 -11.04
C VAL A 68 34.01 -13.86 -10.51
N ILE A 69 33.98 -13.08 -9.42
CA ILE A 69 35.15 -12.32 -8.97
C ILE A 69 36.05 -13.16 -8.04
N MET A 70 35.48 -13.92 -7.10
CA MET A 70 36.25 -14.65 -6.09
C MET A 70 36.71 -16.05 -6.57
N GLY A 71 36.00 -16.67 -7.52
CA GLY A 71 36.37 -17.96 -8.11
C GLY A 71 36.35 -19.15 -7.14
N GLN A 72 35.86 -18.97 -5.91
CA GLN A 72 35.69 -20.01 -4.90
C GLN A 72 34.21 -20.09 -4.53
N PRO A 73 33.48 -21.13 -4.96
CA PRO A 73 32.12 -21.35 -4.53
C PRO A 73 32.13 -21.83 -3.07
N ASP A 74 32.25 -20.89 -2.13
CA ASP A 74 32.10 -21.18 -0.70
C ASP A 74 30.71 -21.77 -0.47
N THR A 75 30.70 -23.06 -0.16
CA THR A 75 29.57 -24.00 -0.31
C THR A 75 28.54 -23.91 0.82
N HIS A 76 28.68 -22.93 1.72
CA HIS A 76 28.05 -22.94 3.04
C HIS A 76 26.84 -22.00 3.21
N LEU A 77 26.41 -21.28 2.17
CA LEU A 77 25.23 -20.41 2.22
C LEU A 77 24.19 -20.79 1.15
N PRO A 78 22.88 -20.75 1.48
CA PRO A 78 21.83 -21.15 0.55
C PRO A 78 21.72 -20.18 -0.63
N ASP A 79 22.02 -20.68 -1.83
CA ASP A 79 22.06 -19.93 -3.09
C ASP A 79 20.69 -19.86 -3.81
N TYR A 80 19.63 -20.44 -3.21
CA TYR A 80 18.25 -20.44 -3.74
C TYR A 80 18.12 -20.91 -5.22
N GLY A 81 19.11 -21.63 -5.75
CA GLY A 81 19.13 -22.13 -7.14
C GLY A 81 19.64 -21.12 -8.19
N MET A 82 20.18 -19.97 -7.77
CA MET A 82 20.57 -18.90 -8.68
C MET A 82 21.77 -19.27 -9.57
N ASN A 83 22.75 -20.02 -9.04
CA ASN A 83 23.88 -20.50 -9.85
C ASN A 83 23.45 -21.50 -10.93
N ALA A 84 22.47 -22.38 -10.64
CA ALA A 84 21.95 -23.31 -11.63
C ALA A 84 21.22 -22.58 -12.77
N LEU A 85 20.47 -21.53 -12.43
CA LEU A 85 19.81 -20.67 -13.41
C LEU A 85 20.84 -19.92 -14.28
N ASN A 86 21.91 -19.40 -13.67
CA ASN A 86 22.98 -18.73 -14.40
C ASN A 86 23.71 -19.69 -15.37
N GLN A 87 24.06 -20.89 -14.90
CA GLN A 87 24.70 -21.93 -15.73
C GLN A 87 23.80 -22.38 -16.89
N TRP A 88 22.50 -22.52 -16.65
CA TRP A 88 21.53 -22.84 -17.70
C TRP A 88 21.45 -21.73 -18.76
N LEU A 89 21.40 -20.46 -18.32
CA LEU A 89 21.37 -19.31 -19.23
C LEU A 89 22.67 -19.20 -20.04
N MET A 90 23.81 -19.46 -19.40
CA MET A 90 25.12 -19.53 -20.06
C MET A 90 25.15 -20.62 -21.13
N ALA A 91 24.65 -21.83 -20.84
CA ALA A 91 24.60 -22.92 -21.79
C ALA A 91 23.72 -22.61 -23.01
N LEU A 92 22.65 -21.83 -22.82
CA LEU A 92 21.70 -21.47 -23.87
C LEU A 92 22.17 -20.30 -24.75
N THR A 93 22.89 -19.33 -24.17
CA THR A 93 23.31 -18.09 -24.84
C THR A 93 24.77 -18.10 -25.30
N GLY A 94 25.62 -18.94 -24.69
CA GLY A 94 27.07 -18.96 -24.94
C GLY A 94 27.82 -17.74 -24.41
N TRP A 95 27.20 -16.92 -23.54
CA TRP A 95 27.77 -15.68 -23.03
C TRP A 95 28.72 -15.88 -21.84
N SER A 96 29.51 -14.84 -21.53
CA SER A 96 30.32 -14.81 -20.31
C SER A 96 29.44 -14.87 -19.05
N ALA A 97 30.00 -15.40 -17.96
CA ALA A 97 29.29 -15.52 -16.68
C ALA A 97 28.80 -14.17 -16.14
N ILE A 98 29.52 -13.08 -16.44
CA ILE A 98 29.15 -11.72 -16.05
C ILE A 98 27.94 -11.23 -16.85
N ALA A 99 27.94 -11.44 -18.17
CA ALA A 99 26.87 -10.96 -19.04
C ALA A 99 25.52 -11.67 -18.74
N SER A 100 25.56 -12.98 -18.50
CA SER A 100 24.40 -13.77 -18.06
C SER A 100 23.88 -13.31 -16.70
N ALA A 101 24.76 -13.11 -15.71
CA ALA A 101 24.38 -12.59 -14.40
C ALA A 101 23.73 -11.19 -14.47
N CYS A 102 24.33 -10.27 -15.24
CA CYS A 102 23.79 -8.92 -15.44
C CYS A 102 22.42 -8.92 -16.13
N THR A 103 22.20 -9.81 -17.09
CA THR A 103 20.90 -9.91 -17.77
C THR A 103 19.82 -10.51 -16.87
N ILE A 104 20.13 -11.54 -16.08
CA ILE A 104 19.21 -12.07 -15.06
C ILE A 104 18.86 -10.98 -14.05
N PHE A 105 19.87 -10.25 -13.55
CA PHE A 105 19.65 -9.16 -12.60
C PHE A 105 18.77 -8.05 -13.19
N GLY A 106 19.04 -7.63 -14.43
CA GLY A 106 18.24 -6.62 -15.12
C GLY A 106 16.79 -7.06 -15.29
N LEU A 107 16.56 -8.31 -15.70
CA LEU A 107 15.22 -8.87 -15.86
C LEU A 107 14.48 -8.95 -14.52
N PHE A 108 15.12 -9.43 -13.46
CA PHE A 108 14.55 -9.47 -12.12
C PHE A 108 14.21 -8.08 -11.59
N THR A 109 15.08 -7.10 -11.82
CA THR A 109 14.86 -5.70 -11.42
C THR A 109 13.66 -5.11 -12.13
N ILE A 110 13.54 -5.31 -13.45
CA ILE A 110 12.38 -4.86 -14.23
C ILE A 110 11.11 -5.55 -13.75
N ALA A 111 11.13 -6.87 -13.54
CA ALA A 111 9.99 -7.62 -13.02
C ALA A 111 9.55 -7.13 -11.64
N CYS A 112 10.51 -6.89 -10.73
CA CYS A 112 10.26 -6.37 -9.40
C CYS A 112 9.62 -4.98 -9.46
N GLN A 113 10.19 -4.06 -10.25
CA GLN A 113 9.65 -2.72 -10.44
C GLN A 113 8.23 -2.74 -11.04
N PHE A 114 7.99 -3.65 -11.99
CA PHE A 114 6.68 -3.84 -12.59
C PHE A 114 5.64 -4.33 -11.56
N LEU A 115 5.99 -5.33 -10.75
CA LEU A 115 5.14 -5.83 -9.66
C LEU A 115 4.81 -4.74 -8.63
N TYR A 116 5.81 -3.95 -8.21
CA TYR A 116 5.59 -2.82 -7.31
C TYR A 116 4.69 -1.75 -7.92
N HIS A 117 4.85 -1.45 -9.21
CA HIS A 117 3.96 -0.54 -9.92
C HIS A 117 2.52 -1.06 -9.93
N LEU A 118 2.31 -2.33 -10.27
CA LEU A 118 0.98 -2.94 -10.26
C LEU A 118 0.37 -2.93 -8.86
N HIS A 119 1.14 -3.25 -7.82
CA HIS A 119 0.71 -3.14 -6.43
C HIS A 119 0.29 -1.70 -6.09
N ARG A 120 1.10 -0.71 -6.43
CA ARG A 120 0.82 0.71 -6.15
C ARG A 120 -0.48 1.17 -6.80
N VAL A 121 -0.72 0.80 -8.06
CA VAL A 121 -1.95 1.16 -8.78
C VAL A 121 -3.18 0.48 -8.18
N THR A 122 -3.11 -0.82 -7.94
CA THR A 122 -4.24 -1.59 -7.38
C THR A 122 -4.58 -1.17 -5.95
N PHE A 123 -3.56 -0.86 -5.13
CA PHE A 123 -3.76 -0.31 -3.80
C PHE A 123 -4.41 1.08 -3.84
N ALA A 124 -3.88 1.99 -4.67
CA ALA A 124 -4.44 3.34 -4.82
C ALA A 124 -5.91 3.31 -5.28
N GLN A 125 -6.25 2.45 -6.25
CA GLN A 125 -7.63 2.27 -6.70
C GLN A 125 -8.55 1.80 -5.58
N THR A 126 -8.13 0.80 -4.81
CA THR A 126 -8.90 0.26 -3.69
C THR A 126 -9.18 1.35 -2.65
N SER A 127 -8.16 2.12 -2.29
CA SER A 127 -8.28 3.18 -1.29
C SER A 127 -9.17 4.32 -1.80
N LEU A 128 -9.08 4.70 -3.08
CA LEU A 128 -9.96 5.71 -3.69
C LEU A 128 -11.43 5.26 -3.73
N TYR A 129 -11.70 3.99 -4.02
CA TYR A 129 -13.07 3.49 -4.00
C TYR A 129 -13.65 3.44 -2.60
N ALA A 130 -12.89 2.95 -1.61
CA ALA A 130 -13.31 2.97 -0.21
C ALA A 130 -13.59 4.41 0.27
N LEU A 131 -12.75 5.37 -0.15
CA LEU A 131 -12.91 6.79 0.16
C LEU A 131 -14.17 7.38 -0.45
N ARG A 132 -14.45 7.07 -1.72
CA ARG A 132 -15.67 7.51 -2.41
C ARG A 132 -16.90 7.01 -1.66
N ASP A 133 -16.92 5.74 -1.30
CA ASP A 133 -18.06 5.11 -0.63
C ASP A 133 -18.25 5.70 0.78
N LEU A 134 -17.15 5.92 1.53
CA LEU A 134 -17.19 6.60 2.83
C LEU A 134 -17.76 8.01 2.74
N ARG A 135 -17.35 8.79 1.74
CA ARG A 135 -17.88 10.14 1.51
C ARG A 135 -19.38 10.07 1.20
N GLN A 136 -19.80 9.19 0.29
CA GLN A 136 -21.21 9.02 -0.07
C GLN A 136 -22.08 8.69 1.14
N ASP A 137 -21.64 7.77 2.00
CA ASP A 137 -22.36 7.41 3.22
C ASP A 137 -22.44 8.59 4.21
N LEU A 138 -21.37 9.35 4.38
CA LEU A 138 -21.36 10.54 5.24
C LEU A 138 -22.29 11.63 4.71
N PHE A 139 -22.32 11.86 3.41
CA PHE A 139 -23.24 12.79 2.77
C PHE A 139 -24.70 12.34 2.94
N ALA A 140 -25.02 11.08 2.66
CA ALA A 140 -26.36 10.54 2.82
C ALA A 140 -26.85 10.63 4.28
N HIS A 141 -25.95 10.39 5.25
CA HIS A 141 -26.26 10.52 6.67
C HIS A 141 -26.55 11.96 7.09
N MET A 142 -25.84 12.93 6.51
CA MET A 142 -26.11 14.36 6.74
C MET A 142 -27.46 14.78 6.17
N GLU A 143 -27.81 14.32 4.96
CA GLU A 143 -29.07 14.69 4.30
C GLU A 143 -30.30 14.29 5.13
N HIS A 144 -30.24 13.15 5.83
CA HIS A 144 -31.34 12.67 6.67
C HIS A 144 -31.38 13.31 8.08
N ARG A 145 -30.46 14.22 8.42
CA ARG A 145 -30.48 14.89 9.73
C ARG A 145 -31.58 15.96 9.81
N PRO A 146 -32.26 16.08 10.97
CA PRO A 146 -33.31 17.08 11.14
C PRO A 146 -32.74 18.49 11.08
N SER A 147 -33.53 19.44 10.56
CA SER A 147 -33.16 20.86 10.45
C SER A 147 -32.62 21.46 11.76
N SER A 148 -33.14 21.00 12.90
CA SER A 148 -32.71 21.42 14.24
C SER A 148 -31.23 21.20 14.54
N PHE A 149 -30.58 20.26 13.82
CA PHE A 149 -29.12 20.06 13.90
C PHE A 149 -28.37 21.21 13.23
N TYR A 150 -28.84 21.65 12.07
CA TYR A 150 -28.25 22.73 11.28
C TYR A 150 -28.53 24.12 11.86
N ASP A 151 -29.57 24.27 12.69
CA ASP A 151 -29.81 25.50 13.44
C ASP A 151 -28.73 25.77 14.52
N LYS A 152 -28.01 24.72 14.95
CA LYS A 152 -26.97 24.80 15.99
C LYS A 152 -25.55 24.82 15.41
N VAL A 153 -25.36 24.32 14.18
CA VAL A 153 -24.05 24.10 13.57
C VAL A 153 -24.06 24.57 12.11
N ALA A 154 -23.11 25.43 11.74
CA ALA A 154 -22.96 25.89 10.36
C ALA A 154 -22.61 24.74 9.41
N VAL A 155 -23.44 24.51 8.38
CA VAL A 155 -23.28 23.45 7.36
C VAL A 155 -21.87 23.44 6.75
N GLY A 156 -21.33 24.62 6.40
CA GLY A 156 -19.99 24.74 5.83
C GLY A 156 -18.89 24.18 6.74
N ARG A 157 -18.99 24.36 8.06
CA ARG A 157 -18.02 23.83 9.02
C ARG A 157 -18.06 22.31 9.08
N VAL A 158 -19.26 21.72 9.05
CA VAL A 158 -19.44 20.25 9.03
C VAL A 158 -18.82 19.65 7.78
N MET A 159 -19.04 20.27 6.61
CA MET A 159 -18.47 19.83 5.35
C MET A 159 -16.95 19.90 5.32
N THR A 160 -16.37 21.01 5.77
CA THR A 160 -14.91 21.16 5.87
C THR A 160 -14.32 20.11 6.81
N ARG A 161 -14.94 19.87 7.96
CA ARG A 161 -14.45 18.89 8.93
C ARG A 161 -14.55 17.47 8.37
N ILE A 162 -15.67 17.08 7.79
CA ILE A 162 -15.82 15.74 7.18
C ILE A 162 -14.76 15.54 6.10
N THR A 163 -14.56 16.53 5.23
CA THR A 163 -13.57 16.42 4.15
C THR A 163 -12.15 16.32 4.71
N ASN A 164 -11.80 17.15 5.70
CA ASN A 164 -10.48 17.14 6.33
C ASN A 164 -10.22 15.86 7.13
N ASP A 165 -11.18 15.42 7.95
CA ASP A 165 -11.05 14.21 8.78
C ASP A 165 -10.95 12.95 7.89
N VAL A 166 -11.72 12.90 6.81
CA VAL A 166 -11.67 11.83 5.82
C VAL A 166 -10.36 11.84 5.03
N GLN A 167 -9.79 13.01 4.74
CA GLN A 167 -8.48 13.12 4.10
C GLN A 167 -7.34 12.74 5.05
N ALA A 168 -7.40 13.15 6.31
CA ALA A 168 -6.44 12.78 7.34
C ALA A 168 -6.44 11.27 7.64
N LEU A 169 -7.56 10.57 7.40
CA LEU A 169 -7.62 9.11 7.49
C LEU A 169 -6.88 8.40 6.34
N PHE A 170 -6.71 9.08 5.20
CA PHE A 170 -6.13 8.51 3.99
C PHE A 170 -4.63 8.80 3.85
N GLU A 171 -4.17 9.95 4.34
CA GLU A 171 -2.73 10.29 4.43
C GLU A 171 -1.99 9.38 5.42
#